data_AF-A0A7S4WD27-F1
#
_entry.id   AF-A0A7S4WD27-F1
#
_cell.length_a   1.000
_cell.length_b   1.000
_cell.length_c   1.000
_cell.angle_alpha   90.00
_cell.angle_beta   90.00
_cell.angle_gamma   90.00
#
_symmetry.space_group_name_H-M   'P 1'
#
loop_
_entity.id
_entity.type
_entity.pdbx_description
1 polymer ?
#
loop_
_entity_poly.entity_id
_entity_poly.type
_entity_poly.pdbx_seq_one_letter_code
_entity_poly.pdbx_strand_id
1 'polypeptide(L)'
;MKLQELSLTGIAKPGIANLSLSNLELLHLHDNRLQGTVPRLALKGQTKSSFIADCGSPSEFDTPLDCPDCTMCCNSQQECDVRESQTNFGKWASVIFGSAILALFLASTVFCAFGENFPTAGNALHAIGKDSAYSFFLSSSPIAWVLAITVLATQALCFGFFIDEAKLEFGDDRFWRYSFFCPRNNLECRNESDVTSIGIIFFVLLALIFLLVDILNGLKLVWGTSKYGFSKESFQIFVGGCSLFSITCLALYATVVYNVATSRSNVDMIFNTVILFFVPCSIRYCGVQCCYFSIERRHDFQYRNFIFCE
;
A
#
# COMPACT_ATOMS: atom_id res chain seq x y z
N MET A 1 -3.23 -32.08 -20.23
CA MET A 1 -3.86 -33.14 -19.45
C MET A 1 -4.78 -32.49 -18.41
N LYS A 2 -6.07 -32.80 -18.47
CA LYS A 2 -7.08 -32.31 -17.52
C LYS A 2 -7.30 -33.41 -16.48
N LEU A 3 -6.90 -33.18 -15.24
CA LEU A 3 -7.12 -34.07 -14.10
C LEU A 3 -8.01 -33.37 -13.07
N GLN A 4 -9.12 -32.78 -13.51
CA GLN A 4 -10.06 -32.06 -12.63
C GLN A 4 -11.19 -32.98 -12.19
N GLU A 5 -11.77 -32.73 -11.01
CA GLU A 5 -12.95 -33.42 -10.46
C GLU A 5 -12.81 -34.94 -10.26
N LEU A 6 -11.60 -35.49 -10.38
CA LEU A 6 -11.37 -36.92 -10.22
C LEU A 6 -11.39 -37.37 -8.75
N SER A 7 -11.67 -36.44 -7.81
CA SER A 7 -11.58 -36.67 -6.36
C SER A 7 -10.25 -37.32 -6.00
N LEU A 8 -9.17 -36.93 -6.69
CA LEU A 8 -7.85 -37.47 -6.43
C LEU A 8 -7.48 -37.10 -4.99
N THR A 9 -7.32 -38.13 -4.17
CA THR A 9 -6.89 -38.01 -2.79
C THR A 9 -5.47 -38.53 -2.67
N GLY A 10 -4.68 -37.88 -1.82
CA GLY A 10 -3.35 -38.34 -1.47
C GLY A 10 -2.32 -37.23 -1.37
N ILE A 11 -1.12 -37.64 -0.96
CA ILE A 11 0.04 -36.78 -0.85
C ILE A 11 0.73 -36.77 -2.22
N ALA A 12 0.95 -35.58 -2.78
CA ALA A 12 1.83 -35.42 -3.94
C ALA A 12 3.23 -35.94 -3.56
N LYS A 13 3.54 -37.20 -3.91
CA LYS A 13 4.81 -37.81 -3.54
C LYS A 13 5.95 -37.26 -4.41
N PRO A 14 7.12 -36.94 -3.82
CA PRO A 14 8.27 -36.43 -4.56
C PRO A 14 8.86 -37.41 -5.59
N GLY A 15 8.46 -38.68 -5.58
CA GLY A 15 8.92 -39.70 -6.55
C GLY A 15 8.55 -39.43 -8.02
N ILE A 16 7.67 -38.45 -8.29
CA ILE A 16 7.30 -38.00 -9.64
C ILE A 16 8.28 -36.96 -10.21
N ALA A 17 9.26 -36.49 -9.43
CA ALA A 17 10.22 -35.44 -9.83
C ALA A 17 11.07 -35.75 -11.08
N ASN A 18 11.04 -36.99 -11.59
CA ASN A 18 11.75 -37.40 -12.80
C ASN A 18 10.85 -37.64 -14.03
N LEU A 19 9.55 -37.37 -13.93
CA LEU A 19 8.66 -37.39 -15.09
C LEU A 19 8.87 -36.11 -15.90
N SER A 20 9.84 -36.15 -16.82
CA SER A 20 10.00 -35.14 -17.86
C SER A 20 8.79 -35.19 -18.78
N LEU A 21 7.74 -34.45 -18.43
CA LEU A 21 6.54 -34.25 -19.22
C LEU A 21 6.79 -33.16 -20.28
N SER A 22 7.87 -33.32 -21.05
CA SER A 22 8.37 -32.32 -22.01
C SER A 22 7.41 -31.97 -23.15
N ASN A 23 6.35 -32.76 -23.33
CA ASN A 23 5.30 -32.51 -24.31
C ASN A 23 3.97 -32.05 -23.67
N LEU A 24 3.92 -31.88 -22.35
CA LEU A 24 2.72 -31.44 -21.67
C LEU A 24 2.66 -29.90 -21.66
N GLU A 25 1.63 -29.36 -22.31
CA GLU A 25 1.39 -27.92 -22.43
C GLU A 25 0.44 -27.38 -21.36
N LEU A 26 -0.46 -28.23 -20.85
CA LEU A 26 -1.52 -27.86 -19.92
C LEU A 26 -1.64 -28.90 -18.81
N LEU A 27 -1.63 -28.47 -17.55
CA LEU A 27 -1.84 -29.31 -16.38
C LEU A 27 -2.77 -28.59 -15.39
N HIS A 28 -4.01 -29.07 -15.31
CA HIS A 28 -4.98 -28.54 -14.34
C HIS A 28 -5.19 -29.55 -13.22
N LEU A 29 -4.74 -29.20 -12.02
CA LEU A 29 -4.89 -29.96 -10.78
C LEU A 29 -5.86 -29.33 -9.79
N HIS A 30 -6.41 -28.15 -10.08
CA HIS A 30 -7.38 -27.50 -9.21
C HIS A 30 -8.65 -28.36 -9.01
N ASP A 31 -9.41 -28.07 -7.98
CA ASP A 31 -10.59 -28.83 -7.55
C ASP A 31 -10.31 -30.32 -7.31
N ASN A 32 -9.17 -30.62 -6.68
CA ASN A 32 -8.87 -31.97 -6.19
C ASN A 32 -8.54 -31.94 -4.69
N ARG A 33 -8.49 -33.14 -4.10
CA ARG A 33 -8.18 -33.32 -2.68
C ARG A 33 -6.71 -33.64 -2.45
N LEU A 34 -5.84 -32.90 -3.15
CA LEU A 34 -4.40 -33.10 -3.10
C LEU A 34 -3.79 -32.31 -1.94
N GLN A 35 -2.86 -32.94 -1.23
CA GLN A 35 -2.10 -32.32 -0.13
C GLN A 35 -0.59 -32.50 -0.35
N GLY A 36 0.20 -31.71 0.38
CA GLY A 36 1.66 -31.76 0.35
C GLY A 36 2.27 -30.82 -0.69
N THR A 37 3.45 -31.19 -1.21
CA THR A 37 4.20 -30.36 -2.15
C THR A 37 4.17 -30.98 -3.55
N VAL A 38 3.72 -30.20 -4.54
CA VAL A 38 3.78 -30.60 -5.95
C VAL A 38 5.25 -30.58 -6.40
N PRO A 39 5.80 -31.67 -6.96
CA PRO A 39 7.16 -31.65 -7.49
C PRO A 39 7.31 -30.59 -8.58
N ARG A 40 8.55 -30.14 -8.80
CA ARG A 40 8.84 -29.19 -9.87
C ARG A 40 8.56 -29.81 -11.24
N LEU A 41 7.82 -29.09 -12.08
CA LEU A 41 7.38 -29.58 -13.39
C LEU A 41 7.78 -28.59 -14.48
N ALA A 42 8.58 -29.06 -15.44
CA ALA A 42 8.94 -28.29 -16.63
C ALA A 42 7.91 -28.53 -17.74
N LEU A 43 6.90 -27.65 -17.82
CA LEU A 43 5.91 -27.66 -18.90
C LEU A 43 6.43 -26.93 -20.14
N LYS A 44 6.05 -27.41 -21.32
CA LYS A 44 6.44 -26.77 -22.59
C LYS A 44 5.46 -25.64 -22.91
N GLY A 45 5.98 -24.45 -23.21
CA GLY A 45 5.16 -23.31 -23.63
C GLY A 45 4.24 -22.80 -22.52
N GLN A 46 4.80 -22.54 -21.33
CA GLN A 46 4.03 -22.03 -20.19
C GLN A 46 3.28 -20.74 -20.54
N THR A 47 1.95 -20.83 -20.56
CA THR A 47 1.03 -19.70 -20.54
C THR A 47 0.57 -19.44 -19.11
N LYS A 48 -0.11 -18.31 -18.86
CA LYS A 48 -0.59 -17.95 -17.51
C LYS A 48 -1.49 -19.01 -16.88
N SER A 49 -2.26 -19.77 -17.67
CA SER A 49 -3.15 -20.85 -17.21
C SER A 49 -2.59 -22.25 -17.47
N SER A 50 -1.31 -22.38 -17.83
CA SER A 50 -0.73 -23.70 -18.16
C SER A 50 -0.67 -24.64 -16.97
N PHE A 51 -0.51 -24.12 -15.75
CA PHE A 51 -0.45 -24.93 -14.53
C PHE A 51 -1.28 -24.32 -13.39
N ILE A 52 -2.44 -24.92 -13.12
CA ILE A 52 -3.40 -24.46 -12.12
C ILE A 52 -3.52 -25.50 -11.00
N ALA A 53 -3.44 -25.06 -9.74
CA ALA A 53 -3.54 -25.92 -8.56
C ALA A 53 -4.24 -25.23 -7.37
N ASP A 54 -4.73 -26.01 -6.39
CA ASP A 54 -5.45 -25.51 -5.19
C ASP A 54 -4.49 -25.05 -4.08
N CYS A 55 -3.64 -24.08 -4.41
CA CYS A 55 -2.66 -23.48 -3.49
C CYS A 55 -3.14 -22.18 -2.83
N GLY A 56 -4.37 -21.74 -3.13
CA GLY A 56 -4.95 -20.53 -2.57
C GLY A 56 -5.59 -20.74 -1.19
N SER A 57 -5.66 -19.66 -0.40
CA SER A 57 -6.50 -19.54 0.80
C SER A 57 -7.83 -18.85 0.48
N PRO A 58 -8.97 -19.24 1.09
CA PRO A 58 -9.13 -20.41 1.97
C PRO A 58 -8.99 -21.71 1.20
N SER A 59 -8.32 -22.70 1.79
CA SER A 59 -8.24 -24.06 1.24
C SER A 59 -9.38 -24.92 1.78
N GLU A 60 -9.72 -26.03 1.10
CA GLU A 60 -10.61 -27.07 1.67
C GLU A 60 -9.88 -27.86 2.79
N PHE A 61 -8.55 -27.69 2.93
CA PHE A 61 -7.70 -28.40 3.88
C PHE A 61 -7.03 -27.45 4.89
N ASP A 62 -6.63 -28.00 6.03
CA ASP A 62 -5.88 -27.27 7.08
C ASP A 62 -4.56 -26.68 6.56
N THR A 63 -3.93 -27.35 5.59
CA THR A 63 -2.71 -26.89 4.93
C THR A 63 -2.94 -26.84 3.41
N PRO A 64 -2.85 -25.66 2.78
CA PRO A 64 -2.93 -25.54 1.32
C PRO A 64 -1.85 -26.36 0.61
N LEU A 65 -2.09 -26.68 -0.65
CA LEU A 65 -1.13 -27.38 -1.50
C LEU A 65 0.08 -26.47 -1.78
N ASP A 66 1.31 -26.93 -1.49
CA ASP A 66 2.52 -26.18 -1.84
C ASP A 66 2.91 -26.47 -3.28
N CYS A 67 2.80 -25.48 -4.16
CA CYS A 67 3.01 -25.67 -5.59
C CYS A 67 3.99 -24.63 -6.17
N PRO A 68 5.32 -24.79 -6.01
CA PRO A 68 6.31 -23.76 -6.33
C PRO A 68 6.29 -23.26 -7.78
N ASP A 69 5.90 -24.13 -8.72
CA ASP A 69 5.95 -23.87 -10.15
C ASP A 69 4.56 -23.68 -10.79
N CYS A 70 3.47 -23.58 -10.00
CA CYS A 70 2.17 -23.25 -10.61
C CYS A 70 2.18 -21.85 -11.21
N THR A 71 1.51 -21.72 -12.34
CA THR A 71 1.27 -20.41 -12.95
C THR A 71 0.08 -19.72 -12.30
N MET A 72 -0.92 -20.49 -11.84
CA MET A 72 -2.08 -20.00 -11.09
C MET A 72 -2.37 -20.81 -9.81
N CYS A 73 -2.78 -20.10 -8.75
CA CYS A 73 -3.30 -20.68 -7.51
C CYS A 73 -4.79 -20.38 -7.37
N CYS A 74 -5.58 -21.41 -7.07
CA CYS A 74 -7.01 -21.30 -6.80
C CYS A 74 -7.33 -21.63 -5.35
N ASN A 75 -8.38 -21.00 -4.81
CA ASN A 75 -8.94 -21.30 -3.49
C ASN A 75 -10.15 -22.26 -3.59
N SER A 76 -10.70 -22.65 -2.44
CA SER A 76 -11.89 -23.52 -2.36
C SER A 76 -13.17 -22.91 -2.95
N GLN A 77 -13.16 -21.60 -3.22
CA GLN A 77 -14.26 -20.86 -3.85
C GLN A 77 -14.10 -20.73 -5.37
N GLN A 78 -13.12 -21.40 -5.98
CA GLN A 78 -12.81 -21.35 -7.41
C GLN A 78 -12.30 -19.99 -7.90
N GLU A 79 -11.90 -19.13 -6.97
CA GLU A 79 -11.23 -17.88 -7.30
C GLU A 79 -9.71 -18.16 -7.40
N CYS A 80 -9.09 -17.66 -8.46
CA CYS A 80 -7.72 -17.95 -8.83
C CYS A 80 -6.90 -16.68 -9.17
N ASP A 81 -5.58 -16.75 -9.01
CA ASP A 81 -4.67 -15.65 -9.33
C ASP A 81 -3.33 -16.15 -9.86
N VAL A 82 -2.64 -15.30 -10.63
CA VAL A 82 -1.38 -15.60 -11.30
C VAL A 82 -0.21 -15.35 -10.36
N ARG A 83 0.61 -16.39 -10.13
CA ARG A 83 1.74 -16.35 -9.19
C ARG A 83 2.83 -15.34 -9.58
N GLU A 84 3.14 -15.24 -10.88
CA GLU A 84 4.25 -14.43 -11.40
C GLU A 84 4.01 -12.90 -11.28
N SER A 85 2.74 -12.47 -11.32
CA SER A 85 2.37 -11.05 -11.25
C SER A 85 2.79 -10.39 -9.93
N GLN A 86 2.89 -11.18 -8.86
CA GLN A 86 2.80 -10.68 -7.50
C GLN A 86 4.16 -10.43 -6.83
N THR A 87 5.17 -11.29 -7.07
CA THR A 87 6.47 -11.16 -6.40
C THR A 87 7.26 -9.94 -6.87
N ASN A 88 6.97 -9.46 -8.07
CA ASN A 88 7.71 -8.36 -8.68
C ASN A 88 7.09 -7.02 -8.32
N PHE A 89 5.77 -6.87 -8.35
CA PHE A 89 5.12 -5.58 -8.13
C PHE A 89 5.45 -4.99 -6.75
N GLY A 90 5.28 -5.75 -5.67
CA GLY A 90 5.58 -5.26 -4.32
C GLY A 90 7.05 -4.87 -4.12
N LYS A 91 7.98 -5.66 -4.69
CA LYS A 91 9.42 -5.36 -4.65
C LYS A 91 9.76 -4.10 -5.43
N TRP A 92 9.29 -3.98 -6.68
CA TRP A 92 9.52 -2.80 -7.51
C TRP A 92 8.92 -1.55 -6.90
N ALA A 93 7.68 -1.64 -6.41
CA ALA A 93 7.00 -0.52 -5.78
C ALA A 93 7.79 -0.04 -4.54
N SER A 94 8.27 -0.97 -3.70
CA SER A 94 9.08 -0.64 -2.51
C SER A 94 10.42 0.01 -2.89
N VAL A 95 11.10 -0.52 -3.90
CA VAL A 95 12.39 0.03 -4.39
C VAL A 95 12.19 1.42 -4.99
N ILE A 96 11.18 1.61 -5.84
CA ILE A 96 10.85 2.90 -6.44
C ILE A 96 10.53 3.90 -5.32
N PHE A 97 9.70 3.52 -4.35
CA PHE A 97 9.35 4.38 -3.24
C PHE A 97 10.56 4.80 -2.39
N GLY A 98 11.38 3.82 -1.98
CA GLY A 98 12.60 4.09 -1.21
C GLY A 98 13.60 4.95 -1.98
N SER A 99 13.76 4.69 -3.29
CA SER A 99 14.64 5.49 -4.15
C SER A 99 14.13 6.92 -4.36
N ALA A 100 12.80 7.12 -4.47
CA ALA A 100 12.21 8.44 -4.61
C ALA A 100 12.43 9.27 -3.35
N ILE A 101 12.20 8.68 -2.16
CA ILE A 101 12.50 9.32 -0.89
C ILE A 101 13.98 9.69 -0.80
N LEU A 102 14.88 8.75 -1.09
CA LEU A 102 16.33 8.99 -1.04
C LEU A 102 16.74 10.08 -2.03
N ALA A 103 16.25 10.05 -3.27
CA ALA A 103 16.52 11.05 -4.29
C ALA A 103 16.04 12.43 -3.87
N LEU A 104 14.89 12.53 -3.17
CA LEU A 104 14.39 13.78 -2.61
C LEU A 104 15.25 14.30 -1.45
N PHE A 105 15.74 13.42 -0.58
CA PHE A 105 16.70 13.81 0.44
C PHE A 105 18.00 14.34 -0.20
N LEU A 106 18.55 13.61 -1.17
CA LEU A 106 19.76 14.03 -1.88
C LEU A 106 19.54 15.33 -2.66
N ALA A 107 18.45 15.45 -3.40
CA ALA A 107 18.09 16.67 -4.11
C ALA A 107 17.98 17.82 -3.12
N SER A 108 17.32 17.64 -1.97
CA SER A 108 17.26 18.67 -0.96
C SER A 108 18.65 19.08 -0.46
N THR A 109 19.58 18.13 -0.23
CA THR A 109 20.95 18.47 0.20
C THR A 109 21.73 19.25 -0.87
N VAL A 110 21.56 18.91 -2.16
CA VAL A 110 22.21 19.61 -3.27
C VAL A 110 21.59 20.99 -3.47
N PHE A 111 20.27 21.10 -3.42
CA PHE A 111 19.58 22.38 -3.56
C PHE A 111 19.88 23.35 -2.40
N CYS A 112 20.09 22.85 -1.17
CA CYS A 112 20.62 23.63 -0.06
C CYS A 112 21.91 24.39 -0.39
N ALA A 113 22.69 23.95 -1.37
CA ALA A 113 23.92 24.63 -1.78
C ALA A 113 23.72 25.79 -2.78
N PHE A 114 22.56 25.94 -3.41
CA PHE A 114 22.42 26.81 -4.61
C PHE A 114 21.22 27.79 -4.62
N GLY A 115 20.37 27.84 -3.59
CA GLY A 115 19.12 28.62 -3.65
C GLY A 115 19.22 30.11 -3.27
N GLU A 116 18.59 31.00 -4.06
CA GLU A 116 18.40 32.44 -3.74
C GLU A 116 17.04 32.75 -3.06
N ASN A 117 17.05 33.52 -1.97
CA ASN A 117 15.93 34.20 -1.25
C ASN A 117 14.46 33.76 -1.49
N PHE A 118 13.86 33.08 -0.50
CA PHE A 118 12.42 32.77 -0.36
C PHE A 118 12.01 33.00 1.11
N PRO A 119 10.75 32.80 1.57
CA PRO A 119 10.08 33.68 2.51
C PRO A 119 10.26 33.38 4.01
N THR A 120 9.93 34.40 4.80
CA THR A 120 9.93 34.47 6.27
C THR A 120 9.05 33.41 6.95
N ALA A 121 9.33 33.13 8.23
CA ALA A 121 8.65 32.10 9.06
C ALA A 121 7.10 32.17 9.05
N GLY A 122 6.52 33.36 8.91
CA GLY A 122 5.06 33.52 8.78
C GLY A 122 4.47 32.79 7.56
N ASN A 123 5.23 32.71 6.47
CA ASN A 123 4.80 32.03 5.25
C ASN A 123 4.97 30.51 5.35
N ALA A 124 5.89 30.01 6.19
CA ALA A 124 6.03 28.59 6.47
C ALA A 124 4.84 28.05 7.28
N LEU A 125 4.37 28.78 8.29
CA LEU A 125 3.19 28.38 9.06
C LEU A 125 1.93 28.34 8.20
N HIS A 126 1.76 29.30 7.29
CA HIS A 126 0.66 29.29 6.32
C HIS A 126 0.76 28.12 5.33
N ALA A 127 1.97 27.74 4.91
CA ALA A 127 2.18 26.62 3.99
C ALA A 127 1.92 25.25 4.66
N ILE A 128 2.30 25.07 5.93
CA ILE A 128 2.00 23.83 6.69
C ILE A 128 0.50 23.72 7.04
N GLY A 129 -0.18 24.85 7.17
CA GLY A 129 -1.51 24.95 7.74
C GLY A 129 -1.42 25.08 9.26
N LYS A 130 -2.08 26.11 9.81
CA LYS A 130 -2.06 26.40 11.26
C LYS A 130 -2.65 25.25 12.07
N ASP A 131 -3.58 24.50 11.50
CA ASP A 131 -4.29 23.40 12.14
C ASP A 131 -3.71 22.03 11.79
N SER A 132 -2.47 22.00 11.29
CA SER A 132 -1.78 20.77 10.96
C SER A 132 -0.93 20.31 12.13
N ALA A 133 -0.97 19.01 12.46
CA ALA A 133 -0.10 18.43 13.49
C ALA A 133 1.39 18.61 13.16
N TYR A 134 1.76 18.79 11.89
CA TYR A 134 3.15 19.04 11.50
C TYR A 134 3.64 20.45 11.87
N SER A 135 2.73 21.38 12.21
CA SER A 135 3.11 22.70 12.73
C SER A 135 3.87 22.59 14.06
N PHE A 136 3.68 21.49 14.81
CA PHE A 136 4.42 21.23 16.05
C PHE A 136 5.94 21.09 15.84
N PHE A 137 6.40 20.68 14.65
CA PHE A 137 7.84 20.68 14.32
C PHE A 137 8.43 22.09 14.31
N LEU A 138 7.63 23.13 14.06
CA LEU A 138 8.06 24.52 14.12
C LEU A 138 8.22 25.04 15.56
N SER A 139 7.72 24.31 16.56
CA SER A 139 7.83 24.72 17.96
C SER A 139 9.24 24.46 18.50
N SER A 140 9.72 25.34 19.37
CA SER A 140 10.95 25.15 20.15
C SER A 140 10.77 24.19 21.34
N SER A 141 9.52 23.83 21.67
CA SER A 141 9.20 22.96 22.80
C SER A 141 9.46 21.48 22.49
N PRO A 142 10.22 20.74 23.33
CA PRO A 142 10.46 19.32 23.14
C PRO A 142 9.17 18.49 23.23
N ILE A 143 8.17 18.94 24.00
CA ILE A 143 6.88 18.26 24.12
C ILE A 143 6.13 18.28 22.79
N ALA A 144 6.16 19.41 22.08
CA ALA A 144 5.54 19.53 20.76
C ALA A 144 6.19 18.57 19.75
N TRP A 145 7.50 18.41 19.80
CA TRP A 145 8.23 17.43 18.98
C TRP A 145 7.80 15.99 19.25
N VAL A 146 7.67 15.61 20.53
CA VAL A 146 7.18 14.28 20.89
C VAL A 146 5.77 14.04 20.35
N LEU A 147 4.88 15.03 20.44
CA LEU A 147 3.53 14.94 19.88
C LEU A 147 3.53 14.78 18.36
N ALA A 148 4.34 15.59 17.65
CA ALA A 148 4.47 15.52 16.19
C ALA A 148 4.97 14.14 15.73
N ILE A 149 6.00 13.62 16.39
CA ILE A 149 6.57 12.29 16.11
C ILE A 149 5.55 11.20 16.40
N THR A 150 4.78 11.31 17.49
CA THR A 150 3.74 10.34 17.84
C THR A 150 2.63 10.28 16.79
N VAL A 151 2.20 11.43 16.28
CA VAL A 151 1.22 11.52 15.19
C VAL A 151 1.78 10.89 13.91
N LEU A 152 3.01 11.25 13.53
CA LEU A 152 3.67 10.70 12.35
C LEU A 152 3.82 9.18 12.43
N ALA A 153 4.24 8.65 13.59
CA ALA A 153 4.38 7.23 13.84
C ALA A 153 3.04 6.51 13.76
N THR A 154 1.97 7.09 14.33
CA THR A 154 0.63 6.51 14.29
C THR A 154 0.11 6.44 12.86
N GLN A 155 0.26 7.51 12.08
CA GLN A 155 -0.12 7.51 10.66
C GLN A 155 0.68 6.47 9.85
N ALA A 156 1.99 6.40 10.06
CA ALA A 156 2.85 5.42 9.40
C ALA A 156 2.45 3.98 9.77
N LEU A 157 2.10 3.72 11.04
CA LEU A 157 1.60 2.42 11.48
C LEU A 157 0.26 2.08 10.83
N CYS A 158 -0.69 3.02 10.77
CA CYS A 158 -1.96 2.80 10.07
C CYS A 158 -1.74 2.41 8.62
N PHE A 159 -0.89 3.13 7.88
CA PHE A 159 -0.54 2.75 6.51
C PHE A 159 0.23 1.43 6.42
N GLY A 160 1.06 1.13 7.42
CA GLY A 160 1.74 -0.14 7.56
C GLY A 160 0.78 -1.32 7.59
N PHE A 161 -0.33 -1.22 8.34
CA PHE A 161 -1.37 -2.25 8.35
C PHE A 161 -1.98 -2.47 6.97
N PHE A 162 -2.35 -1.42 6.23
CA PHE A 162 -2.90 -1.58 4.89
C PHE A 162 -1.89 -2.17 3.89
N ILE A 163 -0.62 -1.78 3.99
CA ILE A 163 0.45 -2.36 3.15
C ILE A 163 0.66 -3.84 3.50
N ASP A 164 0.59 -4.20 4.78
CA ASP A 164 0.76 -5.57 5.24
C ASP A 164 -0.39 -6.47 4.80
N GLU A 165 -1.64 -6.00 4.92
CA GLU A 165 -2.83 -6.68 4.39
C GLU A 165 -2.79 -6.83 2.86
N ALA A 166 -2.12 -5.90 2.17
CA ALA A 166 -1.91 -6.00 0.73
C ALA A 166 -0.80 -6.98 0.32
N LYS A 167 0.01 -7.49 1.26
CA LYS A 167 0.98 -8.55 0.95
C LYS A 167 0.25 -9.86 0.80
N LEU A 168 0.31 -10.41 -0.41
CA LEU A 168 -0.14 -11.76 -0.63
C LEU A 168 0.83 -12.76 0.01
N GLU A 169 0.34 -13.53 0.98
CA GLU A 169 0.90 -14.83 1.35
C GLU A 169 -0.16 -15.88 1.09
N PHE A 170 0.16 -16.83 0.20
CA PHE A 170 -0.70 -17.97 -0.05
C PHE A 170 -0.76 -18.82 1.23
N GLY A 171 -1.97 -19.01 1.76
CA GLY A 171 -2.23 -19.88 2.91
C GLY A 171 -2.55 -19.17 4.23
N ASP A 172 -2.59 -17.84 4.23
CA ASP A 172 -3.08 -17.06 5.36
C ASP A 172 -4.41 -16.38 4.96
N ASP A 173 -5.34 -16.21 5.90
CA ASP A 173 -6.69 -15.66 5.67
C ASP A 173 -6.69 -14.15 5.39
N ARG A 174 -5.70 -13.65 4.63
CA ARG A 174 -5.56 -12.22 4.33
C ARG A 174 -6.49 -11.79 3.21
N PHE A 175 -6.86 -10.52 3.20
CA PHE A 175 -7.87 -9.93 2.31
C PHE A 175 -7.48 -9.83 0.82
N TRP A 176 -6.41 -10.51 0.39
CA TRP A 176 -6.04 -10.52 -1.03
C TRP A 176 -7.16 -11.17 -1.85
N ARG A 177 -7.53 -10.50 -2.95
CA ARG A 177 -8.60 -10.98 -3.80
C ARG A 177 -8.05 -11.54 -5.11
N TYR A 178 -8.47 -12.75 -5.39
CA TYR A 178 -8.25 -13.42 -6.67
C TYR A 178 -8.96 -12.67 -7.82
N SER A 179 -8.27 -12.56 -8.96
CA SER A 179 -8.76 -11.82 -10.14
C SER A 179 -9.45 -12.70 -11.18
N PHE A 180 -9.23 -14.01 -11.12
CA PHE A 180 -9.74 -14.96 -12.11
C PHE A 180 -10.74 -15.92 -11.48
N PHE A 181 -11.74 -16.31 -12.24
CA PHE A 181 -12.65 -17.40 -11.93
C PHE A 181 -12.42 -18.54 -12.90
N CYS A 182 -12.04 -19.71 -12.39
CA CYS A 182 -11.76 -20.90 -13.19
C CYS A 182 -12.84 -21.96 -12.91
N PRO A 183 -13.92 -22.01 -13.70
CA PRO A 183 -14.98 -22.98 -13.46
C PRO A 183 -14.50 -24.40 -13.80
N ARG A 184 -14.92 -25.39 -13.00
CA ARG A 184 -14.53 -26.81 -13.14
C ARG A 184 -14.80 -27.40 -14.54
N ASN A 185 -15.88 -26.96 -15.16
CA ASN A 185 -16.30 -27.48 -16.47
C ASN A 185 -15.60 -26.81 -17.66
N ASN A 186 -14.77 -25.78 -17.44
CA ASN A 186 -14.07 -25.08 -18.51
C ASN A 186 -12.55 -25.16 -18.34
N LEU A 187 -11.82 -25.13 -19.46
CA LEU A 187 -10.37 -24.95 -19.46
C LEU A 187 -9.99 -23.47 -19.43
N GLU A 188 -10.93 -22.59 -19.80
CA GLU A 188 -10.70 -21.16 -19.80
C GLU A 188 -11.08 -20.55 -18.46
N CYS A 189 -10.09 -19.92 -17.82
CA CYS A 189 -10.31 -19.03 -16.70
C CYS A 189 -10.78 -17.67 -17.21
N ARG A 190 -11.83 -17.13 -16.60
CA ARG A 190 -12.36 -15.81 -16.93
C ARG A 190 -11.79 -14.79 -15.94
N ASN A 191 -11.33 -13.65 -16.45
CA ASN A 191 -10.96 -12.53 -15.59
C ASN A 191 -12.25 -11.84 -15.12
N GLU A 192 -12.45 -11.76 -13.80
CA GLU A 192 -13.60 -11.09 -13.18
C GLU A 192 -13.27 -9.67 -12.69
N SER A 193 -12.08 -9.15 -13.03
CA SER A 193 -11.74 -7.76 -12.76
C SER A 193 -12.58 -6.83 -13.64
N ASP A 194 -13.51 -6.11 -13.01
CA ASP A 194 -14.30 -5.04 -13.60
C ASP A 194 -13.59 -3.67 -13.53
N VAL A 195 -12.29 -3.68 -13.22
CA VAL A 195 -11.47 -2.48 -13.19
C VAL A 195 -11.21 -2.03 -14.61
N THR A 196 -11.76 -0.86 -14.94
CA THR A 196 -11.61 -0.23 -16.25
C THR A 196 -10.56 0.87 -16.19
N SER A 197 -10.04 1.28 -17.34
CA SER A 197 -9.17 2.47 -17.44
C SER A 197 -9.84 3.72 -16.89
N ILE A 198 -11.18 3.81 -16.98
CA ILE A 198 -11.96 4.92 -16.42
C ILE A 198 -11.85 4.93 -14.89
N GLY A 199 -12.00 3.78 -14.24
CA GLY A 199 -11.79 3.68 -12.79
C GLY A 199 -10.41 4.14 -12.39
N ILE A 200 -9.37 3.69 -13.11
CA ILE A 200 -7.97 4.05 -12.82
C ILE A 200 -7.76 5.57 -12.94
N ILE A 201 -8.38 6.21 -13.95
CA ILE A 201 -8.33 7.67 -14.11
C ILE A 201 -8.98 8.37 -12.90
N PHE A 202 -10.16 7.93 -12.47
CA PHE A 202 -10.82 8.51 -11.28
C PHE A 202 -9.99 8.32 -10.01
N PHE A 203 -9.41 7.13 -9.83
CA PHE A 203 -8.49 6.85 -8.74
C PHE A 203 -7.32 7.85 -8.72
N VAL A 204 -6.62 8.01 -9.85
CA VAL A 204 -5.49 8.94 -9.96
C VAL A 204 -5.94 10.39 -9.71
N LEU A 205 -7.10 10.78 -10.25
CA LEU A 205 -7.64 12.12 -10.06
C LEU A 205 -7.95 12.40 -8.59
N LEU A 206 -8.57 11.47 -7.88
CA LEU A 206 -8.84 11.58 -6.44
C LEU A 206 -7.52 11.67 -5.66
N ALA A 207 -6.56 10.79 -5.95
CA ALA A 207 -5.25 10.82 -5.31
C ALA A 207 -4.54 12.17 -5.50
N LEU A 208 -4.60 12.73 -6.71
CA LEU A 208 -4.06 14.06 -6.98
C LEU A 208 -4.81 15.14 -6.21
N ILE A 209 -6.14 15.19 -6.25
CA ILE A 209 -6.91 16.24 -5.56
C ILE A 209 -6.62 16.26 -4.06
N PHE A 210 -6.59 15.10 -3.41
CA PHE A 210 -6.39 15.02 -1.97
C PHE A 210 -4.94 15.20 -1.53
N LEU A 211 -3.96 14.70 -2.29
CA LEU A 211 -2.56 14.68 -1.85
C LEU A 211 -1.70 15.79 -2.46
N LEU A 212 -2.12 16.40 -3.58
CA LEU A 212 -1.31 17.39 -4.29
C LEU A 212 -1.01 18.61 -3.43
N VAL A 213 -1.98 19.10 -2.66
CA VAL A 213 -1.78 20.27 -1.79
C VAL A 213 -0.68 19.99 -0.76
N ASP A 214 -0.70 18.81 -0.13
CA ASP A 214 0.30 18.42 0.86
C ASP A 214 1.68 18.19 0.22
N ILE A 215 1.72 17.57 -0.97
CA ILE A 215 2.95 17.39 -1.75
C ILE A 215 3.58 18.75 -2.07
N LEU A 216 2.80 19.68 -2.62
CA LEU A 216 3.30 21.01 -3.00
C LEU A 216 3.74 21.82 -1.77
N ASN A 217 2.99 21.75 -0.67
CA ASN A 217 3.35 22.42 0.58
C ASN A 217 4.62 21.83 1.20
N GLY A 218 4.72 20.51 1.28
CA GLY A 218 5.92 19.81 1.75
C GLY A 218 7.16 20.20 0.92
N LEU A 219 7.05 20.15 -0.41
CA LEU A 219 8.12 20.57 -1.31
C LEU A 219 8.48 22.05 -1.15
N LYS A 220 7.49 22.94 -1.01
CA LYS A 220 7.72 24.38 -0.81
C LYS A 220 8.48 24.67 0.49
N LEU A 221 8.19 23.94 1.56
CA LEU A 221 8.88 24.09 2.85
C LEU A 221 10.33 23.61 2.75
N VAL A 222 10.54 22.42 2.19
CA VAL A 222 11.88 21.87 1.95
C VAL A 222 12.69 22.82 1.08
N TRP A 223 12.12 23.29 -0.04
CA TRP A 223 12.78 24.22 -0.94
C TRP A 223 13.05 25.59 -0.32
N GLY A 224 12.17 26.08 0.57
CA GLY A 224 12.36 27.34 1.27
C GLY A 224 13.53 27.32 2.26
N THR A 225 13.79 26.18 2.90
CA THR A 225 14.82 26.07 3.97
C THR A 225 16.24 26.11 3.47
N SER A 226 16.45 25.68 2.23
CA SER A 226 17.75 25.73 1.53
C SER A 226 18.38 27.13 1.51
N LYS A 227 17.61 28.20 1.72
CA LYS A 227 18.01 29.57 1.44
C LYS A 227 18.41 30.37 2.69
N TYR A 228 18.13 29.87 3.89
CA TYR A 228 18.27 30.62 5.16
C TYR A 228 19.52 30.28 5.98
N GLY A 229 20.43 29.48 5.43
CA GLY A 229 21.57 28.94 6.17
C GLY A 229 21.14 27.98 7.29
N PHE A 230 22.11 27.36 7.95
CA PHE A 230 21.86 26.40 9.04
C PHE A 230 21.50 27.12 10.35
N SER A 231 20.31 27.73 10.39
CA SER A 231 19.72 28.18 11.64
C SER A 231 18.87 27.07 12.28
N LYS A 232 18.65 27.15 13.59
CA LYS A 232 17.76 26.22 14.30
C LYS A 232 16.34 26.23 13.71
N GLU A 233 15.80 27.40 13.38
CA GLU A 233 14.46 27.55 12.81
C GLU A 233 14.37 26.95 11.40
N SER A 234 15.39 27.15 10.57
CA SER A 234 15.48 26.56 9.22
C SER A 234 15.49 25.04 9.29
N PHE A 235 16.21 24.46 10.26
CA PHE A 235 16.21 23.02 10.48
C PHE A 235 14.82 22.49 10.89
N GLN A 236 14.10 23.22 11.76
CA GLN A 236 12.75 22.85 12.18
C GLN A 236 11.75 22.86 11.00
N ILE A 237 11.78 23.90 10.17
CA ILE A 237 10.95 23.99 8.96
C ILE A 237 11.30 22.86 7.99
N PHE A 238 12.59 22.53 7.86
CA PHE A 238 13.07 21.48 6.97
C PHE A 238 12.54 20.12 7.38
N VAL A 239 12.68 19.76 8.66
CA VAL A 239 12.17 18.51 9.22
C VAL A 239 10.66 18.43 9.08
N GLY A 240 9.93 19.52 9.34
CA GLY A 240 8.48 19.58 9.16
C GLY A 240 8.06 19.34 7.71
N GLY A 241 8.73 19.99 6.75
CA GLY A 241 8.49 19.82 5.32
C GLY A 241 8.79 18.40 4.82
N CYS A 242 9.94 17.85 5.21
CA CYS A 242 10.30 16.46 4.90
C CYS A 242 9.29 15.47 5.47
N SER A 243 8.87 15.64 6.74
CA SER A 243 7.93 14.74 7.39
C SER A 243 6.56 14.75 6.70
N LEU A 244 6.01 15.94 6.41
CA LEU A 244 4.75 16.10 5.68
C LEU A 244 4.84 15.48 4.28
N PHE A 245 5.94 15.70 3.57
CA PHE A 245 6.14 15.12 2.25
C PHE A 245 6.23 13.58 2.31
N SER A 246 7.08 13.05 3.18
CA SER A 246 7.30 11.59 3.32
C SER A 246 6.02 10.84 3.67
N ILE A 247 5.21 11.35 4.61
CA ILE A 247 3.96 10.67 4.98
C ILE A 247 2.91 10.76 3.89
N THR A 248 2.87 11.85 3.13
CA THR A 248 1.97 12.00 1.97
C THR A 248 2.36 11.03 0.85
N CYS A 249 3.66 10.85 0.61
CA CYS A 249 4.15 9.81 -0.29
C CYS A 249 3.79 8.42 0.22
N LEU A 250 3.96 8.13 1.51
CA LEU A 250 3.59 6.84 2.10
C LEU A 250 2.09 6.57 1.95
N ALA A 251 1.25 7.58 2.14
CA ALA A 251 -0.18 7.50 1.90
C ALA A 251 -0.48 7.12 0.45
N LEU A 252 0.12 7.82 -0.51
CA LEU A 252 -0.05 7.51 -1.94
C LEU A 252 0.40 6.07 -2.25
N TYR A 253 1.55 5.66 -1.72
CA TYR A 253 2.08 4.32 -1.91
C TYR A 253 1.15 3.24 -1.34
N ALA A 254 0.72 3.40 -0.08
CA ALA A 254 -0.22 2.50 0.57
C ALA A 254 -1.52 2.40 -0.24
N THR A 255 -2.06 3.54 -0.70
CA THR A 255 -3.26 3.56 -1.53
C THR A 255 -3.09 2.84 -2.85
N VAL A 256 -1.98 3.04 -3.56
CA VAL A 256 -1.71 2.32 -4.82
C VAL A 256 -1.61 0.82 -4.57
N VAL A 257 -0.78 0.40 -3.61
CA VAL A 257 -0.54 -1.02 -3.33
C VAL A 257 -1.82 -1.71 -2.85
N TYR A 258 -2.53 -1.10 -1.92
CA TYR A 258 -3.77 -1.66 -1.37
C TYR A 258 -4.88 -1.76 -2.43
N ASN A 259 -5.06 -0.74 -3.28
CA ASN A 259 -6.09 -0.79 -4.32
C ASN A 259 -5.76 -1.83 -5.40
N VAL A 260 -4.50 -1.91 -5.83
CA VAL A 260 -4.06 -2.95 -6.78
C VAL A 260 -4.28 -4.35 -6.21
N ALA A 261 -4.12 -4.51 -4.89
CA ALA A 261 -4.30 -5.80 -4.20
C ALA A 261 -5.76 -6.20 -3.97
N THR A 262 -6.66 -5.25 -3.75
CA THR A 262 -7.99 -5.53 -3.18
C THR A 262 -9.17 -5.11 -4.05
N SER A 263 -9.00 -4.25 -5.06
CA SER A 263 -10.13 -3.76 -5.86
C SER A 263 -10.56 -4.77 -6.94
N ARG A 264 -11.84 -5.17 -6.93
CA ARG A 264 -12.44 -5.98 -8.02
C ARG A 264 -13.16 -5.12 -9.04
N SER A 265 -13.72 -4.01 -8.57
CA SER A 265 -14.51 -3.08 -9.38
C SER A 265 -13.99 -1.65 -9.26
N ASN A 266 -14.44 -0.79 -10.18
CA ASN A 266 -14.17 0.64 -10.10
C ASN A 266 -14.74 1.27 -8.80
N VAL A 267 -15.84 0.72 -8.28
CA VAL A 267 -16.47 1.19 -7.03
C VAL A 267 -15.58 0.87 -5.83
N ASP A 268 -15.06 -0.35 -5.75
CA ASP A 268 -14.14 -0.75 -4.68
C ASP A 268 -12.90 0.15 -4.67
N MET A 269 -12.35 0.44 -5.85
CA MET A 269 -11.16 1.26 -5.97
C MET A 269 -11.38 2.69 -5.45
N ILE A 270 -12.53 3.29 -5.78
CA ILE A 270 -12.90 4.62 -5.26
C ILE A 270 -13.12 4.56 -3.74
N PHE A 271 -13.86 3.57 -3.26
CA PHE A 271 -14.19 3.42 -1.85
C PHE A 271 -12.95 3.23 -0.97
N ASN A 272 -12.06 2.32 -1.36
CA ASN A 272 -10.79 2.06 -0.68
C ASN A 272 -9.88 3.29 -0.68
N THR A 273 -9.83 4.03 -1.81
CA THR A 273 -9.07 5.28 -1.92
C THR A 273 -9.57 6.35 -0.95
N VAL A 274 -10.89 6.53 -0.88
CA VAL A 274 -11.51 7.49 0.04
C VAL A 274 -11.21 7.12 1.49
N ILE A 275 -11.40 5.84 1.89
CA ILE A 275 -11.08 5.36 3.24
C ILE A 275 -9.63 5.66 3.62
N LEU A 276 -8.68 5.36 2.74
CA LEU A 276 -7.26 5.56 3.00
C LEU A 276 -6.88 7.03 3.14
N PHE A 277 -7.57 7.93 2.44
CA PHE A 277 -7.36 9.38 2.60
C PHE A 277 -8.04 9.96 3.84
N PHE A 278 -9.07 9.31 4.38
CA PHE A 278 -9.65 9.69 5.67
C PHE A 278 -8.74 9.40 6.87
N VAL A 279 -7.83 8.43 6.77
CA VAL A 279 -6.89 8.09 7.86
C VAL A 279 -5.99 9.28 8.23
N PRO A 280 -5.26 9.93 7.30
CA PRO A 280 -4.52 11.17 7.60
C PRO A 280 -5.41 12.31 8.10
N CYS A 281 -6.61 12.43 7.54
CA CYS A 281 -7.53 13.52 7.84
C CYS A 281 -7.98 13.46 9.31
N SER A 282 -8.53 12.32 9.74
CA SER A 282 -9.01 12.13 11.11
C SER A 282 -7.94 12.40 12.17
N ILE A 283 -6.70 11.96 11.91
CA ILE A 283 -5.58 12.15 12.83
C ILE A 283 -5.14 13.62 12.90
N ARG A 284 -5.18 14.37 11.79
CA ARG A 284 -4.88 15.82 11.80
C ARG A 284 -5.87 16.56 12.70
N TYR A 285 -7.16 16.34 12.49
CA TYR A 285 -8.20 17.08 13.22
C TYR A 285 -8.29 16.66 14.70
N CYS A 286 -8.27 15.35 15.00
CA CYS A 286 -8.33 14.88 16.39
C CYS A 286 -7.12 15.30 17.22
N GLY A 287 -5.91 15.28 16.64
CA GLY A 287 -4.68 15.65 17.33
C GLY A 287 -4.66 17.13 17.72
N VAL A 288 -5.06 18.02 16.81
CA VAL A 288 -5.08 19.46 17.08
C VAL A 288 -6.17 19.80 18.09
N GLN A 289 -7.37 19.25 17.96
CA GLN A 289 -8.48 19.59 18.86
C GLN A 289 -8.24 19.09 20.30
N CYS A 290 -7.60 17.92 20.47
CA CYS A 290 -7.21 17.43 21.79
C CYS A 290 -6.05 18.24 22.42
N CYS A 291 -5.08 18.68 21.61
CA CYS A 291 -3.94 19.45 22.12
C CYS A 291 -4.30 20.90 22.44
N TYR A 292 -5.15 21.54 21.62
CA TYR A 292 -5.66 22.88 21.91
C TYR A 292 -6.37 22.91 23.28
N PHE A 293 -7.19 21.89 23.55
CA PHE A 293 -7.89 21.75 24.83
C PHE A 293 -6.96 21.59 26.05
N SER A 294 -5.75 21.07 25.86
CA SER A 294 -4.78 20.83 26.93
C SER A 294 -3.87 22.04 27.20
N ILE A 295 -3.55 22.82 26.15
CA ILE A 295 -2.73 24.03 26.27
C ILE A 295 -3.57 25.21 26.78
N GLU A 296 -4.81 25.36 26.30
CA GLU A 296 -5.72 26.43 26.72
C GLU A 296 -6.12 26.29 28.20
N ARG A 297 -6.13 25.06 28.74
CA ARG A 297 -6.28 24.81 30.19
C ARG A 297 -5.17 25.37 31.07
N ARG A 298 -4.01 25.75 30.51
CA ARG A 298 -2.94 26.40 31.30
C ARG A 298 -3.03 27.91 31.33
N HIS A 299 -3.88 28.54 30.51
CA HIS A 299 -3.87 30.00 30.42
C HIS A 299 -5.19 30.73 30.59
N ASP A 300 -6.38 30.14 30.39
CA ASP A 300 -7.60 30.78 30.89
C ASP A 300 -8.82 29.86 30.84
N PHE A 301 -9.63 29.93 31.89
CA PHE A 301 -10.85 29.18 32.10
C PHE A 301 -12.06 30.04 31.71
N GLN A 302 -12.26 30.42 30.45
CA GLN A 302 -13.57 30.95 30.00
C GLN A 302 -13.68 31.16 28.48
N TYR A 303 -14.25 30.19 27.76
CA TYR A 303 -15.48 30.26 26.95
C TYR A 303 -15.54 29.16 25.89
N ARG A 304 -16.70 28.51 25.80
CA ARG A 304 -17.04 27.43 24.88
C ARG A 304 -17.13 27.94 23.43
N ASN A 305 -16.77 27.09 22.48
CA ASN A 305 -17.68 26.61 21.43
C ASN A 305 -17.16 25.28 20.87
N PHE A 306 -17.94 24.22 21.03
CA PHE A 306 -17.72 22.95 20.34
C PHE A 306 -18.14 23.13 18.89
N ILE A 307 -17.18 23.11 17.97
CA ILE A 307 -17.43 22.92 16.54
C ILE A 307 -17.42 21.42 16.30
N PHE A 308 -18.59 20.88 15.97
CA PHE A 308 -18.72 19.57 15.35
C PHE A 308 -18.14 19.65 13.93
N CYS A 309 -17.26 18.71 13.57
CA CYS A 309 -16.82 18.52 12.18
C CYS A 309 -17.99 18.01 11.34
N GLU A 310 -18.46 18.82 10.39
CA GLU A 310 -19.00 18.33 9.11
C GLU A 310 -17.86 18.18 8.10
#